data_AF-A0A357BW23-F1
#
_entry.id   AF-A0A357BW23-F1
#
_cell.length_a   1.000
_cell.length_b   1.000
_cell.length_c   1.000
_cell.angle_alpha   90.00
_cell.angle_beta   90.00
_cell.angle_gamma   90.00
#
_symmetry.space_group_name_H-M   'P 1'
#
loop_
_entity.id
_entity.type
_entity.pdbx_description
1 polymer ?
#
loop_
_entity_poly.entity_id
_entity_poly.type
_entity_poly.pdbx_seq_one_letter_code
_entity_poly.pdbx_strand_id
1 'polypeptide(L)'
;MLTTGKIEKLDYKNLIWFYSSHMQAAIKYLMKSMNLILIAFLMITLNISMFFQSLALAQDSAEGVVKKDEGVPWDKPTDVAIDPSGDVYVTGFSYSNATGYDYVTIKYDANGNELWIRRYNNGAGDYAFALTLDSSDNVYVTGFSYSNSTGYDYVTIKYDTDGNELWVNRYNYGDNDRAVDINVDPSGNIYVAGFSYSNSTGYDCVTIKYDTDGNELWVNRYDHGDNDRVVSLAVDSSGNVYVTGFSYSNSTGYSYVTVKYDTYGDELLVNSYDSGENDRADDLGVASSDNICIGNM
;
A
#
# COMPACT_ATOMS: atom_id res chain seq x y z
N MET A 1 -20.43 67.45 94.45
CA MET A 1 -19.05 67.53 93.93
C MET A 1 -18.99 66.72 92.65
N LEU A 2 -18.52 67.35 91.55
CA LEU A 2 -17.92 66.82 90.29
C LEU A 2 -18.20 65.33 89.94
N THR A 3 -18.62 64.90 88.75
CA THR A 3 -18.57 65.49 87.40
C THR A 3 -19.45 64.65 86.47
N THR A 4 -20.04 65.31 85.49
CA THR A 4 -20.75 64.73 84.35
C THR A 4 -19.81 63.95 83.44
N GLY A 5 -19.95 62.62 83.38
CA GLY A 5 -19.33 61.78 82.35
C GLY A 5 -20.21 61.73 81.10
N LYS A 6 -19.75 62.33 80.01
CA LYS A 6 -20.41 62.27 78.69
C LYS A 6 -20.53 60.80 78.24
N ILE A 7 -21.75 60.34 77.99
CA ILE A 7 -22.00 59.13 77.20
C ILE A 7 -21.66 59.52 75.75
N GLU A 8 -20.51 59.08 75.24
CA GLU A 8 -20.20 59.24 73.83
C GLU A 8 -21.21 58.42 73.02
N LYS A 9 -21.99 59.11 72.19
CA LYS A 9 -22.85 58.47 71.19
C LYS A 9 -21.95 57.58 70.34
N LEU A 10 -22.25 56.28 70.31
CA LEU A 10 -21.68 55.36 69.33
C LEU A 10 -21.87 55.98 67.94
N ASP A 11 -20.75 56.25 67.27
CA ASP A 11 -20.76 56.86 65.95
C ASP A 11 -21.18 55.81 64.91
N TYR A 12 -22.49 55.71 64.69
CA TYR A 12 -23.09 54.81 63.72
C TYR A 12 -22.55 55.01 62.29
N LYS A 13 -21.93 56.16 61.96
CA LYS A 13 -21.27 56.35 60.66
C LYS A 13 -20.02 55.49 60.50
N ASN A 14 -19.25 55.28 61.57
CA ASN A 14 -18.05 54.45 61.52
C ASN A 14 -18.37 52.96 61.41
N LEU A 15 -19.49 52.50 62.00
CA LEU A 15 -19.93 51.10 61.92
C LEU A 15 -20.48 50.77 60.50
N ILE A 16 -21.26 51.67 59.90
CA ILE A 16 -21.77 51.50 58.53
C ILE A 16 -20.63 51.55 57.50
N TRP A 17 -19.64 52.42 57.70
CA TRP A 17 -18.46 52.52 56.83
C TRP A 17 -17.57 51.26 56.91
N PHE A 18 -17.42 50.68 58.11
CA PHE A 18 -16.65 49.44 58.31
C PHE A 18 -17.32 48.23 57.64
N TYR A 19 -18.65 48.05 57.77
CA TYR A 19 -19.36 46.95 57.09
C TYR A 19 -19.43 47.14 55.56
N SER A 20 -19.61 48.37 55.09
CA SER A 20 -19.64 48.69 53.66
C SER A 20 -18.30 48.40 52.96
N SER A 21 -17.18 48.81 53.57
CA SER A 21 -15.85 48.60 53.00
C SER A 21 -15.44 47.13 52.94
N HIS A 22 -15.76 46.33 53.97
CA HIS A 22 -15.44 44.90 53.98
C HIS A 22 -16.36 44.08 53.07
N MET A 23 -17.65 44.43 52.96
CA MET A 23 -18.52 43.82 51.94
C MET A 23 -18.08 44.16 50.52
N GLN A 24 -17.69 45.41 50.25
CA GLN A 24 -17.20 45.79 48.92
C GLN A 24 -15.88 45.09 48.58
N ALA A 25 -14.99 44.89 49.55
CA ALA A 25 -13.77 44.11 49.37
C ALA A 25 -14.07 42.62 49.13
N ALA A 26 -14.99 42.02 49.88
CA ALA A 26 -15.41 40.63 49.71
C ALA A 26 -16.12 40.40 48.37
N ILE A 27 -16.98 41.33 47.93
CA ILE A 27 -17.64 41.32 46.62
C ILE A 27 -16.60 41.51 45.50
N LYS A 28 -15.62 42.40 45.66
CA LYS A 28 -14.50 42.52 44.69
C LYS A 28 -13.67 41.24 44.62
N TYR A 29 -13.43 40.58 45.74
CA TYR A 29 -12.69 39.31 45.79
C TYR A 29 -13.49 38.16 45.15
N LEU A 30 -14.80 38.07 45.44
CA LEU A 30 -15.74 37.13 44.81
C LEU A 30 -15.89 37.39 43.30
N MET A 31 -15.96 38.65 42.86
CA MET A 31 -16.01 39.00 41.43
C MET A 31 -14.67 38.73 40.72
N LYS A 32 -13.53 38.91 41.40
CA LYS A 32 -12.19 38.62 40.85
C LYS A 32 -11.91 37.12 40.79
N SER A 33 -12.37 36.33 41.77
CA SER A 33 -12.26 34.86 41.76
C SER A 33 -13.25 34.21 40.79
N MET A 34 -14.47 34.75 40.66
CA MET A 34 -15.42 34.31 39.62
C MET A 34 -14.89 34.56 38.21
N ASN A 35 -14.21 35.68 37.95
CA ASN A 35 -13.57 35.92 36.66
C ASN A 35 -12.43 34.93 36.38
N LEU A 36 -11.65 34.53 37.39
CA LEU A 36 -10.55 33.58 37.20
C LEU A 36 -11.06 32.16 36.97
N ILE A 37 -12.11 31.74 37.68
CA ILE A 37 -12.79 30.46 37.45
C ILE A 37 -13.48 30.45 36.08
N LEU A 38 -14.12 31.55 35.67
CA LEU A 38 -14.76 31.67 34.36
C LEU A 38 -13.73 31.65 33.22
N ILE A 39 -12.58 32.32 33.39
CA ILE A 39 -11.48 32.28 32.41
C ILE A 39 -10.85 30.88 32.35
N ALA A 40 -10.64 30.21 33.48
CA ALA A 40 -10.12 28.84 33.50
C ALA A 40 -11.11 27.87 32.85
N PHE A 41 -12.41 28.01 33.11
CA PHE A 41 -13.45 27.22 32.46
C PHE A 41 -13.49 27.48 30.95
N LEU A 42 -13.42 28.75 30.52
CA LEU A 42 -13.37 29.12 29.11
C LEU A 42 -12.11 28.58 28.41
N MET A 43 -10.96 28.60 29.07
CA MET A 43 -9.72 28.01 28.56
C MET A 43 -9.81 26.50 28.45
N ILE A 44 -10.40 25.82 29.45
CA ILE A 44 -10.61 24.37 29.41
C ILE A 44 -11.58 24.00 28.28
N THR A 45 -12.69 24.73 28.13
CA THR A 45 -13.64 24.46 27.04
C THR A 45 -13.04 24.77 25.67
N LEU A 46 -12.20 25.81 25.55
CA LEU A 46 -11.47 26.10 24.30
C LEU A 46 -10.48 24.99 23.96
N ASN A 47 -9.69 24.51 24.93
CA ASN A 47 -8.73 23.42 24.71
C ASN A 47 -9.41 22.10 24.37
N ILE A 48 -10.51 21.78 25.06
CA ILE A 48 -11.33 20.59 24.77
C ILE A 48 -11.97 20.71 23.37
N SER A 49 -12.48 21.90 23.01
CA SER A 49 -13.05 22.17 21.68
C SER A 49 -11.99 22.04 20.57
N MET A 50 -10.79 22.57 20.77
CA MET A 50 -9.68 22.45 19.82
C MET A 50 -9.21 21.00 19.71
N PHE A 51 -9.17 20.25 20.82
CA PHE A 51 -8.85 18.83 20.81
C PHE A 51 -9.88 18.00 20.04
N PHE A 52 -11.19 18.26 20.24
CA PHE A 52 -12.24 17.60 19.47
C PHE A 52 -12.27 18.03 18.00
N GLN A 53 -11.92 19.28 17.67
CA GLN A 53 -11.73 19.70 16.28
C GLN A 53 -10.55 18.98 15.62
N SER A 54 -9.41 18.85 16.31
CA SER A 54 -8.27 18.09 15.78
C SER A 54 -8.56 16.60 15.62
N LEU A 55 -9.34 16.02 16.53
CA LEU A 55 -9.75 14.62 16.46
C LEU A 55 -10.79 14.38 15.35
N ALA A 56 -11.72 15.32 15.16
CA ALA A 56 -12.68 15.28 14.06
C ALA A 56 -11.98 15.40 12.70
N LEU A 57 -10.99 16.28 12.56
CA LEU A 57 -10.18 16.39 11.34
C LEU A 57 -9.33 15.13 11.08
N ALA A 58 -8.81 14.49 12.12
CA ALA A 58 -8.07 13.23 12.00
C ALA A 58 -8.98 12.03 11.67
N GLN A 59 -10.24 12.07 12.07
CA GLN A 59 -11.23 11.03 11.79
C GLN A 59 -11.84 11.18 10.38
N ASP A 60 -12.00 12.42 9.88
CA ASP A 60 -12.48 12.71 8.53
C ASP A 60 -11.43 12.40 7.45
N SER A 61 -10.12 12.44 7.79
CA SER A 61 -9.05 12.00 6.87
C SER A 61 -8.95 10.47 6.70
N ALA A 62 -9.56 9.68 7.60
CA ALA A 62 -9.48 8.22 7.54
C ALA A 62 -10.55 7.59 6.60
N GLU A 63 -11.60 8.32 6.23
CA GLU A 63 -12.70 7.81 5.38
C GLU A 63 -12.59 8.18 3.89
N GLY A 64 -11.50 8.83 3.46
CA GLY A 64 -11.45 9.57 2.18
C GLY A 64 -10.54 9.08 1.05
N VAL A 65 -9.97 7.87 1.06
CA VAL A 65 -8.94 7.48 0.05
C VAL A 65 -9.45 6.53 -1.04
N VAL A 66 -10.60 5.88 -0.89
CA VAL A 66 -11.15 5.03 -1.96
C VAL A 66 -12.05 5.86 -2.87
N LYS A 67 -11.43 6.63 -3.78
CA LYS A 67 -12.16 7.16 -4.93
C LYS A 67 -12.52 5.99 -5.85
N LYS A 68 -13.78 5.56 -5.83
CA LYS A 68 -14.33 4.69 -6.87
C LYS A 68 -14.31 5.48 -8.18
N ASP A 69 -13.75 4.90 -9.24
CA ASP A 69 -14.01 5.41 -10.57
C ASP A 69 -15.49 5.12 -10.90
N GLU A 70 -16.08 5.97 -11.73
CA GLU A 70 -17.52 6.19 -11.74
C GLU A 70 -18.36 4.94 -12.10
N GLY A 71 -19.19 4.49 -11.14
CA GLY A 71 -20.50 3.93 -11.45
C GLY A 71 -20.62 2.47 -11.89
N VAL A 72 -19.55 1.67 -11.90
CA VAL A 72 -19.61 0.24 -12.22
C VAL A 72 -19.01 -0.64 -11.12
N PRO A 73 -19.55 -1.86 -10.87
CA PRO A 73 -19.31 -2.57 -9.60
C PRO A 73 -17.96 -3.27 -9.45
N TRP A 74 -17.07 -3.21 -10.46
CA TRP A 74 -15.93 -4.12 -10.57
C TRP A 74 -14.61 -3.38 -10.76
N ASP A 75 -14.19 -2.67 -9.71
CA ASP A 75 -12.81 -2.21 -9.55
C ASP A 75 -12.16 -3.07 -8.47
N LYS A 76 -10.97 -3.60 -8.75
CA LYS A 76 -10.23 -4.42 -7.80
C LYS A 76 -8.76 -3.98 -7.76
N PRO A 77 -8.27 -3.39 -6.67
CA PRO A 77 -6.84 -3.24 -6.45
C PRO A 77 -6.24 -4.63 -6.19
N THR A 78 -5.04 -4.85 -6.70
CA THR A 78 -4.31 -6.11 -6.54
C THR A 78 -2.98 -5.93 -5.81
N ASP A 79 -2.37 -4.74 -5.90
CA ASP A 79 -1.09 -4.47 -5.25
C ASP A 79 -0.89 -2.98 -4.93
N VAL A 80 0.02 -2.71 -3.99
CA VAL A 80 0.36 -1.38 -3.49
C VAL A 80 1.85 -1.26 -3.17
N ALA A 81 2.47 -0.15 -3.55
CA ALA A 81 3.80 0.24 -3.09
C ALA A 81 3.80 1.67 -2.55
N ILE A 82 4.82 2.00 -1.77
CA ILE A 82 5.00 3.31 -1.15
C ILE A 82 6.45 3.72 -1.40
N ASP A 83 6.66 4.93 -1.90
CA ASP A 83 8.00 5.49 -2.07
C ASP A 83 8.54 6.14 -0.78
N PRO A 84 9.83 6.52 -0.71
CA PRO A 84 10.40 7.15 0.48
C PRO A 84 9.78 8.52 0.86
N SER A 85 9.08 9.18 -0.07
CA SER A 85 8.36 10.43 0.19
C SER A 85 6.99 10.19 0.83
N GLY A 86 6.54 8.93 0.85
CA GLY A 86 5.24 8.50 1.34
C GLY A 86 4.14 8.55 0.28
N ASP A 87 4.49 8.77 -0.99
CA ASP A 87 3.49 8.67 -2.06
C ASP A 87 3.12 7.19 -2.26
N VAL A 88 1.83 6.94 -2.49
CA VAL A 88 1.25 5.60 -2.57
C VAL A 88 0.87 5.28 -4.01
N TYR A 89 1.32 4.12 -4.49
CA TYR A 89 1.05 3.61 -5.83
C TYR A 89 0.15 2.39 -5.69
N VAL A 90 -1.00 2.38 -6.35
CA VAL A 90 -1.95 1.27 -6.33
C VAL A 90 -2.17 0.79 -7.74
N THR A 91 -2.10 -0.53 -7.97
CA THR A 91 -2.46 -1.13 -9.26
C THR A 91 -3.62 -2.11 -9.11
N GLY A 92 -4.25 -2.44 -10.22
CA GLY A 92 -5.28 -3.44 -10.33
C GLY A 92 -6.01 -3.32 -11.65
N PHE A 93 -7.30 -3.64 -11.64
CA PHE A 93 -8.12 -3.55 -12.83
C PHE A 93 -9.51 -2.99 -12.56
N SER A 94 -10.07 -2.37 -13.57
CA SER A 94 -11.36 -1.68 -13.52
C SER A 94 -12.17 -2.04 -14.73
N TYR A 95 -13.44 -2.40 -14.52
CA TYR A 95 -14.36 -2.75 -15.58
C TYR A 95 -15.08 -1.52 -16.13
N SER A 96 -15.21 -1.41 -17.44
CA SER A 96 -16.19 -0.52 -18.08
C SER A 96 -16.99 -1.28 -19.15
N ASN A 97 -18.21 -0.79 -19.43
CA ASN A 97 -19.01 -1.37 -20.52
C ASN A 97 -18.42 -1.10 -21.91
N ALA A 98 -17.56 -0.10 -22.05
CA ALA A 98 -16.98 0.29 -23.34
C ALA A 98 -15.74 -0.56 -23.67
N THR A 99 -14.98 -0.95 -22.66
CA THR A 99 -13.62 -1.49 -22.81
C THR A 99 -13.42 -2.85 -22.16
N GLY A 100 -14.33 -3.29 -21.30
CA GLY A 100 -14.13 -4.48 -20.47
C GLY A 100 -13.25 -4.16 -19.27
N TYR A 101 -12.45 -5.13 -18.83
CA TYR A 101 -11.49 -4.91 -17.75
C TYR A 101 -10.22 -4.26 -18.32
N ASP A 102 -9.81 -3.15 -17.73
CA ASP A 102 -8.59 -2.42 -18.07
C ASP A 102 -7.62 -2.44 -16.88
N TYR A 103 -6.32 -2.41 -17.14
CA TYR A 103 -5.34 -2.11 -16.09
C TYR A 103 -5.62 -0.72 -15.55
N VAL A 104 -5.43 -0.53 -14.25
CA VAL A 104 -5.44 0.79 -13.63
C VAL A 104 -4.29 0.89 -12.66
N THR A 105 -3.51 1.96 -12.79
CA THR A 105 -2.47 2.33 -11.83
C THR A 105 -2.68 3.77 -11.40
N ILE A 106 -2.69 4.01 -10.09
CA ILE A 106 -2.98 5.31 -9.49
C ILE A 106 -1.85 5.67 -8.53
N LYS A 107 -1.38 6.91 -8.60
CA LYS A 107 -0.48 7.49 -7.61
C LYS A 107 -1.22 8.51 -6.76
N TYR A 108 -1.05 8.42 -5.45
CA TYR A 108 -1.51 9.38 -4.45
C TYR A 108 -0.31 10.00 -3.74
N ASP A 109 -0.41 11.26 -3.33
CA ASP A 109 0.57 11.86 -2.42
C ASP A 109 0.42 11.30 -0.99
N ALA A 110 1.37 11.63 -0.11
CA ALA A 110 1.34 11.21 1.29
C ALA A 110 0.11 11.66 2.10
N ASN A 111 -0.71 12.58 1.58
CA ASN A 111 -1.97 13.02 2.18
C ASN A 111 -3.20 12.32 1.57
N GLY A 112 -3.00 11.42 0.59
CA GLY A 112 -4.07 10.73 -0.12
C GLY A 112 -4.65 11.53 -1.30
N ASN A 113 -4.02 12.63 -1.72
CA ASN A 113 -4.45 13.34 -2.92
C ASN A 113 -3.98 12.60 -4.17
N GLU A 114 -4.88 12.34 -5.10
CA GLU A 114 -4.53 11.73 -6.39
C GLU A 114 -3.60 12.65 -7.20
N LEU A 115 -2.44 12.13 -7.58
CA LEU A 115 -1.44 12.80 -8.40
C LEU A 115 -1.63 12.44 -9.88
N TRP A 116 -1.82 11.15 -10.17
CA TRP A 116 -2.14 10.69 -11.53
C TRP A 116 -2.84 9.32 -11.52
N ILE A 117 -3.56 9.06 -12.61
CA ILE A 117 -4.13 7.76 -12.98
C ILE A 117 -3.69 7.39 -14.39
N ARG A 118 -3.35 6.12 -14.59
CA ARG A 118 -3.05 5.52 -15.89
C ARG A 118 -3.86 4.26 -16.10
N ARG A 119 -4.32 4.11 -17.35
CA ARG A 119 -5.12 2.97 -17.80
C ARG A 119 -4.43 2.37 -19.01
N TYR A 120 -4.25 1.05 -18.98
CA TYR A 120 -3.81 0.29 -20.15
C TYR A 120 -4.93 -0.63 -20.59
N ASN A 121 -5.17 -0.63 -21.90
CA ASN A 121 -6.31 -1.26 -22.54
C ASN A 121 -5.91 -1.74 -23.95
N ASN A 122 -6.11 -3.02 -24.24
CA ASN A 122 -5.88 -3.61 -25.55
C ASN A 122 -7.14 -4.25 -26.18
N GLY A 123 -8.32 -3.77 -25.78
CA GLY A 123 -9.62 -4.09 -26.38
C GLY A 123 -10.28 -5.35 -25.85
N ALA A 124 -9.73 -5.96 -24.80
CA ALA A 124 -10.31 -7.11 -24.10
C ALA A 124 -9.82 -7.16 -22.64
N GLY A 125 -10.13 -8.23 -21.90
CA GLY A 125 -9.83 -8.29 -20.47
C GLY A 125 -8.33 -8.15 -20.16
N ASP A 126 -7.98 -7.02 -19.56
CA ASP A 126 -6.65 -6.64 -19.10
C ASP A 126 -6.65 -6.59 -17.56
N TYR A 127 -5.82 -7.41 -16.93
CA TYR A 127 -5.72 -7.55 -15.48
C TYR A 127 -4.29 -7.31 -15.00
N ALA A 128 -4.03 -6.22 -14.28
CA ALA A 128 -2.79 -6.03 -13.53
C ALA A 128 -2.84 -6.81 -12.22
N PHE A 129 -1.71 -7.36 -11.79
CA PHE A 129 -1.59 -8.13 -10.56
C PHE A 129 -0.56 -7.58 -9.59
N ALA A 130 0.59 -7.15 -10.07
CA ALA A 130 1.69 -6.70 -9.22
C ALA A 130 2.33 -5.41 -9.73
N LEU A 131 2.90 -4.64 -8.82
CA LEU A 131 3.67 -3.44 -9.10
C LEU A 131 4.93 -3.36 -8.24
N THR A 132 5.95 -2.68 -8.74
CA THR A 132 7.15 -2.37 -7.96
C THR A 132 7.74 -1.03 -8.39
N LEU A 133 8.62 -0.48 -7.55
CA LEU A 133 9.31 0.79 -7.80
C LEU A 133 10.82 0.54 -7.90
N ASP A 134 11.49 1.23 -8.82
CA ASP A 134 12.96 1.30 -8.77
C ASP A 134 13.45 2.42 -7.85
N SER A 135 14.77 2.51 -7.67
CA SER A 135 15.41 3.54 -6.83
C SER A 135 15.23 4.98 -7.32
N SER A 136 14.68 5.18 -8.52
CA SER A 136 14.32 6.49 -9.09
C SER A 136 12.81 6.71 -9.09
N ASP A 137 12.06 5.89 -8.36
CA ASP A 137 10.60 5.91 -8.24
C ASP A 137 9.86 5.71 -9.58
N ASN A 138 10.52 5.10 -10.59
CA ASN A 138 9.79 4.63 -11.77
C ASN A 138 8.93 3.43 -11.38
N VAL A 139 7.73 3.36 -11.95
CA VAL A 139 6.73 2.37 -11.62
C VAL A 139 6.74 1.26 -12.67
N TYR A 140 6.82 0.01 -12.23
CA TYR A 140 6.71 -1.15 -13.09
C TYR A 140 5.46 -1.92 -12.70
N VAL A 141 4.61 -2.25 -13.66
CA VAL A 141 3.33 -2.93 -13.44
C VAL A 141 3.27 -4.15 -14.33
N THR A 142 2.83 -5.29 -13.80
CA THR A 142 2.69 -6.52 -14.59
C THR A 142 1.35 -7.20 -14.39
N GLY A 143 0.99 -8.05 -15.35
CA GLY A 143 -0.20 -8.89 -15.30
C GLY A 143 -0.40 -9.61 -16.64
N PHE A 144 -1.65 -9.76 -17.06
CA PHE A 144 -1.95 -10.27 -18.41
C PHE A 144 -3.02 -9.48 -19.16
N SER A 145 -2.97 -9.57 -20.48
CA SER A 145 -3.85 -8.87 -21.42
C SER A 145 -4.34 -9.84 -22.48
N TYR A 146 -5.66 -9.87 -22.71
CA TYR A 146 -6.23 -10.71 -23.76
C TYR A 146 -6.09 -10.07 -25.15
N SER A 147 -5.83 -10.88 -26.17
CA SER A 147 -6.11 -10.51 -27.56
C SER A 147 -6.69 -11.69 -28.34
N ASN A 148 -7.48 -11.39 -29.37
CA ASN A 148 -8.09 -12.41 -30.22
C ASN A 148 -7.06 -13.26 -30.99
N SER A 149 -5.86 -12.72 -31.25
CA SER A 149 -4.82 -13.41 -32.01
C SER A 149 -3.96 -14.33 -31.17
N THR A 150 -3.85 -14.08 -29.87
CA THR A 150 -2.83 -14.69 -29.02
C THR A 150 -3.37 -15.25 -27.71
N GLY A 151 -4.63 -15.00 -27.35
CA GLY A 151 -5.15 -15.36 -26.04
C GLY A 151 -4.64 -14.39 -24.97
N TYR A 152 -4.37 -14.90 -23.78
CA TYR A 152 -3.82 -14.08 -22.70
C TYR A 152 -2.30 -14.05 -22.79
N ASP A 153 -1.72 -12.86 -22.86
CA ASP A 153 -0.27 -12.63 -22.88
C ASP A 153 0.17 -11.88 -21.62
N TYR A 154 1.42 -12.06 -21.20
CA TYR A 154 2.02 -11.19 -20.18
C TYR A 154 2.03 -9.76 -20.72
N VAL A 155 1.74 -8.79 -19.87
CA VAL A 155 2.01 -7.38 -20.15
C VAL A 155 2.74 -6.77 -18.97
N THR A 156 3.87 -6.13 -19.25
CA THR A 156 4.65 -5.36 -18.29
C THR A 156 4.81 -3.95 -18.80
N ILE A 157 4.53 -2.96 -17.96
CA ILE A 157 4.54 -1.54 -18.32
C ILE A 157 5.47 -0.81 -17.37
N LYS A 158 6.27 0.10 -17.91
CA LYS A 158 7.05 1.06 -17.11
C LYS A 158 6.49 2.46 -17.27
N TYR A 159 6.26 3.13 -16.15
CA TYR A 159 5.95 4.55 -16.07
C TYR A 159 7.07 5.31 -15.37
N ASP A 160 7.31 6.56 -15.76
CA ASP A 160 8.10 7.49 -14.96
C ASP A 160 7.32 8.01 -13.73
N THR A 161 7.98 8.82 -12.90
CA THR A 161 7.41 9.39 -11.67
C THR A 161 6.16 10.26 -11.90
N ASP A 162 6.05 10.86 -13.09
CA ASP A 162 4.93 11.70 -13.52
C ASP A 162 3.81 10.87 -14.20
N GLY A 163 4.01 9.55 -14.28
CA GLY A 163 3.11 8.59 -14.89
C GLY A 163 3.22 8.53 -16.42
N ASN A 164 4.24 9.11 -17.06
CA ASN A 164 4.42 8.93 -18.50
C ASN A 164 4.84 7.50 -18.80
N GLU A 165 4.19 6.86 -19.76
CA GLU A 165 4.58 5.53 -20.22
C GLU A 165 5.94 5.60 -20.93
N LEU A 166 6.91 4.85 -20.43
CA LEU A 166 8.24 4.74 -21.02
C LEU A 166 8.32 3.58 -21.99
N TRP A 167 7.74 2.42 -21.62
CA TRP A 167 7.63 1.26 -22.50
C TRP A 167 6.54 0.29 -22.03
N VAL A 168 6.10 -0.55 -22.96
CA VAL A 168 5.22 -1.70 -22.74
C VAL A 168 5.84 -2.92 -23.41
N ASN A 169 6.04 -3.98 -22.63
CA ASN A 169 6.47 -5.28 -23.12
C ASN A 169 5.34 -6.28 -23.04
N ARG A 170 5.26 -7.11 -24.08
CA ARG A 170 4.33 -8.24 -24.14
C ARG A 170 5.13 -9.52 -24.38
N TYR A 171 4.97 -10.49 -23.49
CA TYR A 171 5.53 -11.83 -23.66
C TYR A 171 4.41 -12.83 -23.96
N ASN A 172 4.63 -13.62 -25.01
CA ASN A 172 3.73 -14.65 -25.48
C ASN A 172 4.54 -15.93 -25.73
N TYR A 173 4.10 -17.02 -25.13
CA TYR A 173 4.59 -18.36 -25.41
C TYR A 173 3.49 -19.31 -25.87
N GLY A 174 2.25 -19.09 -25.44
CA GLY A 174 1.12 -19.97 -25.75
C GLY A 174 -0.22 -19.26 -25.67
N ASP A 175 -1.27 -20.03 -25.37
CA ASP A 175 -2.64 -19.52 -25.41
C ASP A 175 -3.04 -18.78 -24.11
N ASN A 176 -2.30 -19.00 -23.02
CA ASN A 176 -2.61 -18.43 -21.71
C ASN A 176 -1.36 -18.22 -20.86
N ASP A 177 -0.78 -17.05 -21.02
CA ASP A 177 0.39 -16.55 -20.31
C ASP A 177 -0.05 -15.50 -19.29
N ARG A 178 0.26 -15.72 -18.02
CA ARG A 178 -0.09 -14.80 -16.92
C ARG A 178 1.10 -14.47 -16.05
N ALA A 179 1.51 -13.20 -16.05
CA ALA A 179 2.41 -12.66 -15.03
C ALA A 179 1.66 -12.53 -13.70
N VAL A 180 2.34 -12.86 -12.61
CA VAL A 180 1.80 -12.83 -11.25
C VAL A 180 2.56 -11.85 -10.37
N ASP A 181 3.88 -11.76 -10.53
CA ASP A 181 4.74 -10.96 -9.65
C ASP A 181 5.86 -10.26 -10.44
N ILE A 182 6.38 -9.16 -9.88
CA ILE A 182 7.43 -8.31 -10.46
C ILE A 182 8.34 -7.73 -9.38
N ASN A 183 9.66 -7.72 -9.63
CA ASN A 183 10.63 -7.07 -8.74
C ASN A 183 11.81 -6.48 -9.54
N VAL A 184 12.55 -5.56 -8.92
CA VAL A 184 13.67 -4.84 -9.54
C VAL A 184 14.93 -5.01 -8.69
N ASP A 185 16.05 -5.34 -9.33
CA ASP A 185 17.34 -5.43 -8.63
C ASP A 185 17.99 -4.05 -8.44
N PRO A 186 19.04 -3.93 -7.59
CA PRO A 186 19.73 -2.66 -7.38
C PRO A 186 20.39 -2.05 -8.64
N SER A 187 20.55 -2.84 -9.72
CA SER A 187 21.05 -2.34 -11.00
C SER A 187 19.95 -1.85 -11.94
N GLY A 188 18.68 -1.96 -11.52
CA GLY A 188 17.51 -1.57 -12.30
C GLY A 188 17.00 -2.64 -13.27
N ASN A 189 17.52 -3.87 -13.21
CA ASN A 189 16.95 -4.94 -14.02
C ASN A 189 15.63 -5.40 -13.43
N ILE A 190 14.69 -5.73 -14.30
CA ILE A 190 13.32 -6.09 -13.95
C ILE A 190 13.17 -7.59 -14.08
N TYR A 191 12.59 -8.24 -13.08
CA TYR A 191 12.29 -9.66 -13.06
C TYR A 191 10.78 -9.82 -12.97
N VAL A 192 10.19 -10.55 -13.90
CA VAL A 192 8.75 -10.83 -13.96
C VAL A 192 8.56 -12.32 -13.92
N ALA A 193 7.67 -12.81 -13.07
CA ALA A 193 7.39 -14.24 -12.98
C ALA A 193 5.89 -14.54 -13.00
N GLY A 194 5.56 -15.73 -13.49
CA GLY A 194 4.19 -16.17 -13.67
C GLY A 194 4.14 -17.57 -14.26
N PHE A 195 3.10 -17.88 -15.02
CA PHE A 195 3.00 -19.16 -15.72
C PHE A 195 2.50 -19.01 -17.16
N SER A 196 2.82 -20.01 -17.98
CA SER A 196 2.43 -20.09 -19.39
C SER A 196 1.81 -21.44 -19.70
N TYR A 197 0.73 -21.45 -20.47
CA TYR A 197 0.07 -22.70 -20.90
C TYR A 197 0.48 -23.10 -22.32
N SER A 198 0.86 -24.38 -22.49
CA SER A 198 0.99 -25.01 -23.80
C SER A 198 0.26 -26.37 -23.84
N ASN A 199 -0.16 -26.79 -25.03
CA ASN A 199 -0.77 -28.11 -25.22
C ASN A 199 0.22 -29.27 -24.98
N SER A 200 1.53 -29.01 -25.02
CA SER A 200 2.57 -30.04 -24.86
C SER A 200 3.01 -30.26 -23.43
N THR A 201 3.00 -29.22 -22.60
CA THR A 201 3.57 -29.22 -21.25
C THR A 201 2.55 -28.86 -20.17
N GLY A 202 1.38 -28.35 -20.53
CA GLY A 202 0.43 -27.84 -19.55
C GLY A 202 0.83 -26.45 -19.09
N TYR A 203 0.68 -26.16 -17.79
CA TYR A 203 1.14 -24.89 -17.24
C TYR A 203 2.59 -25.03 -16.75
N ASP A 204 3.46 -24.14 -17.21
CA ASP A 204 4.86 -24.08 -16.80
C ASP A 204 5.14 -22.76 -16.08
N CYS A 205 6.01 -22.78 -15.07
CA CYS A 205 6.53 -21.56 -14.46
C CYS A 205 7.41 -20.81 -15.48
N VAL A 206 7.24 -19.49 -15.58
CA VAL A 206 8.07 -18.64 -16.44
C VAL A 206 8.64 -17.49 -15.63
N THR A 207 9.90 -17.18 -15.87
CA THR A 207 10.60 -16.02 -15.30
C THR A 207 11.32 -15.28 -16.42
N ILE A 208 11.13 -13.98 -16.49
CA ILE A 208 11.69 -13.12 -17.54
C ILE A 208 12.51 -12.04 -16.86
N LYS A 209 13.68 -11.75 -17.41
CA LYS A 209 14.48 -10.58 -17.03
C LYS A 209 14.51 -9.57 -18.16
N TYR A 210 14.23 -8.32 -17.85
CA TYR A 210 14.42 -7.17 -18.73
C TYR A 210 15.50 -6.24 -18.19
N ASP A 211 16.18 -5.51 -19.08
CA ASP A 211 16.97 -4.34 -18.70
C ASP A 211 16.09 -3.11 -18.45
N THR A 212 16.71 -2.00 -18.03
CA THR A 212 16.02 -0.74 -17.69
C THR A 212 15.24 -0.12 -18.85
N ASP A 213 15.64 -0.42 -20.08
CA ASP A 213 15.05 0.09 -21.32
C ASP A 213 13.95 -0.85 -21.86
N GLY A 214 13.72 -1.97 -21.17
CA GLY A 214 12.72 -2.97 -21.55
C GLY A 214 13.24 -4.01 -22.55
N ASN A 215 14.55 -4.14 -22.78
CA ASN A 215 15.04 -5.23 -23.62
C ASN A 215 15.04 -6.54 -22.83
N GLU A 216 14.52 -7.62 -23.42
CA GLU A 216 14.59 -8.96 -22.84
C GLU A 216 16.04 -9.43 -22.78
N LEU A 217 16.51 -9.74 -21.57
CA LEU A 217 17.85 -10.28 -21.32
C LEU A 217 17.83 -11.80 -21.33
N TRP A 218 16.84 -12.41 -20.69
CA TRP A 218 16.62 -13.85 -20.71
C TRP A 218 15.20 -14.23 -20.29
N VAL A 219 14.81 -15.47 -20.66
CA VAL A 219 13.58 -16.14 -20.24
C VAL A 219 13.95 -17.53 -19.75
N ASN A 220 13.53 -17.87 -18.53
CA ASN A 220 13.64 -19.21 -17.97
C ASN A 220 12.27 -19.84 -17.78
N ARG A 221 12.22 -21.15 -17.96
CA ARG A 221 11.03 -21.96 -17.73
C ARG A 221 11.35 -23.12 -16.82
N TYR A 222 10.49 -23.35 -15.86
CA TYR A 222 10.54 -24.51 -14.99
C TYR A 222 9.29 -25.34 -15.20
N ASP A 223 9.49 -26.60 -15.56
CA ASP A 223 8.47 -27.61 -15.85
C ASP A 223 8.83 -28.88 -15.08
N HIS A 224 7.94 -29.30 -14.19
CA HIS A 224 8.06 -30.52 -13.40
C HIS A 224 6.76 -31.34 -13.38
N GLY A 225 5.91 -31.21 -14.41
CA GLY A 225 4.65 -31.94 -14.46
C GLY A 225 3.61 -31.27 -15.36
N ASP A 226 2.34 -31.49 -15.03
CA ASP A 226 1.23 -31.01 -15.88
C ASP A 226 0.79 -29.57 -15.51
N ASN A 227 1.13 -29.10 -14.31
CA ASN A 227 0.65 -27.79 -13.81
C ASN A 227 1.59 -27.20 -12.75
N ASP A 228 2.54 -26.42 -13.22
CA ASP A 228 3.48 -25.60 -12.47
C ASP A 228 3.05 -24.13 -12.51
N ARG A 229 2.96 -23.50 -11.34
CA ARG A 229 2.57 -22.09 -11.23
C ARG A 229 3.40 -21.34 -10.22
N VAL A 230 3.83 -20.16 -10.63
CA VAL A 230 4.45 -19.16 -9.76
C VAL A 230 3.39 -18.51 -8.88
N VAL A 231 3.78 -18.26 -7.64
CA VAL A 231 3.03 -17.46 -6.68
C VAL A 231 3.73 -16.14 -6.39
N SER A 232 5.06 -16.15 -6.21
CA SER A 232 5.83 -14.94 -5.91
C SER A 232 7.29 -15.06 -6.34
N LEU A 233 7.96 -13.92 -6.50
CA LEU A 233 9.38 -13.80 -6.77
C LEU A 233 10.04 -12.77 -5.85
N ALA A 234 11.31 -12.99 -5.54
CA ALA A 234 12.13 -12.06 -4.79
C ALA A 234 13.54 -12.00 -5.37
N VAL A 235 14.21 -10.86 -5.24
CA VAL A 235 15.54 -10.62 -5.81
C VAL A 235 16.50 -10.20 -4.71
N ASP A 236 17.68 -10.81 -4.68
CA ASP A 236 18.73 -10.43 -3.72
C ASP A 236 19.60 -9.27 -4.22
N SER A 237 20.45 -8.77 -3.33
CA SER A 237 21.36 -7.65 -3.62
C SER A 237 22.41 -7.95 -4.70
N SER A 238 22.64 -9.23 -5.01
CA SER A 238 23.54 -9.67 -6.08
C SER A 238 22.81 -9.83 -7.43
N GLY A 239 21.49 -9.60 -7.47
CA GLY A 239 20.66 -9.77 -8.65
C GLY A 239 20.36 -11.24 -8.98
N ASN A 240 20.43 -12.15 -8.00
CA ASN A 240 19.83 -13.47 -8.15
C ASN A 240 18.34 -13.39 -7.85
N VAL A 241 17.54 -14.11 -8.62
CA VAL A 241 16.10 -14.18 -8.43
C VAL A 241 15.71 -15.53 -7.85
N TYR A 242 14.79 -15.50 -6.91
CA TYR A 242 14.17 -16.63 -6.28
C TYR A 242 12.69 -16.61 -6.66
N VAL A 243 12.18 -17.74 -7.12
CA VAL A 243 10.82 -17.86 -7.62
C VAL A 243 10.18 -19.03 -6.89
N THR A 244 9.05 -18.79 -6.25
CA THR A 244 8.32 -19.83 -5.52
C THR A 244 6.93 -20.06 -6.10
N GLY A 245 6.39 -21.25 -5.86
CA GLY A 245 5.10 -21.64 -6.38
C GLY A 245 4.76 -23.07 -6.03
N PHE A 246 3.94 -23.70 -6.86
CA PHE A 246 3.61 -25.12 -6.73
C PHE A 246 3.72 -25.85 -8.06
N SER A 247 4.01 -27.13 -7.97
CA SER A 247 4.07 -28.10 -9.05
C SER A 247 3.06 -29.21 -8.79
N TYR A 248 2.40 -29.71 -9.84
CA TYR A 248 1.53 -30.89 -9.74
C TYR A 248 2.07 -32.05 -10.57
N SER A 249 2.22 -33.21 -9.93
CA SER A 249 2.45 -34.48 -10.62
C SER A 249 1.48 -35.57 -10.17
N ASN A 250 1.21 -36.53 -11.05
CA ASN A 250 0.39 -37.70 -10.71
C ASN A 250 1.02 -38.57 -9.60
N SER A 251 2.33 -38.47 -9.39
CA SER A 251 3.07 -39.23 -8.38
C SER A 251 3.10 -38.58 -6.99
N THR A 252 3.10 -37.26 -6.91
CA THR A 252 3.32 -36.49 -5.68
C THR A 252 2.16 -35.59 -5.29
N GLY A 253 1.17 -35.39 -6.18
CA GLY A 253 0.15 -34.36 -5.94
C GLY A 253 0.75 -32.96 -6.09
N TYR A 254 0.27 -31.99 -5.31
CA TYR A 254 0.82 -30.64 -5.29
C TYR A 254 2.00 -30.54 -4.33
N SER A 255 3.16 -30.13 -4.83
CA SER A 255 4.37 -29.85 -4.03
C SER A 255 4.75 -28.38 -4.21
N TYR A 256 5.21 -27.69 -3.16
CA TYR A 256 5.78 -26.36 -3.37
C TYR A 256 7.19 -26.46 -3.94
N VAL A 257 7.53 -25.52 -4.82
CA VAL A 257 8.83 -25.44 -5.48
C VAL A 257 9.40 -24.05 -5.33
N THR A 258 10.70 -23.98 -5.07
CA THR A 258 11.48 -22.74 -5.15
C THR A 258 12.65 -22.95 -6.08
N VAL A 259 12.74 -22.11 -7.11
CA VAL A 259 13.85 -22.09 -8.07
C VAL A 259 14.66 -20.82 -7.85
N LYS A 260 15.98 -20.94 -7.89
CA LYS A 260 16.91 -19.80 -7.89
C LYS A 260 17.62 -19.74 -9.23
N TYR A 261 17.59 -18.56 -9.85
CA TYR A 261 18.41 -18.24 -11.01
C TYR A 261 19.45 -17.18 -10.64
N ASP A 262 20.64 -17.28 -11.21
CA ASP A 262 21.61 -16.21 -11.12
C ASP A 262 21.25 -15.03 -12.04
N THR A 263 22.06 -13.97 -12.00
CA THR A 263 21.82 -12.76 -12.79
C THR A 263 21.84 -13.00 -14.31
N TYR A 264 22.49 -14.08 -14.78
CA TYR A 264 22.60 -14.46 -16.19
C TYR A 264 21.50 -15.44 -16.62
N GLY A 265 20.69 -15.92 -15.67
CA GLY A 265 19.63 -16.89 -15.92
C GLY A 265 20.08 -18.34 -15.75
N ASP A 266 21.28 -18.62 -15.22
CA ASP A 266 21.68 -19.98 -14.92
C ASP A 266 20.95 -20.47 -13.65
N GLU A 267 20.36 -21.67 -13.71
CA GLU A 267 19.71 -22.30 -12.56
C GLU A 267 20.77 -22.69 -11.52
N LEU A 268 20.63 -22.15 -10.31
CA LEU A 268 21.54 -22.41 -9.19
C LEU A 268 20.98 -23.44 -8.20
N LEU A 269 19.67 -23.48 -8.04
CA LEU A 269 19.00 -24.34 -7.05
C LEU A 269 17.54 -24.57 -7.43
N VAL A 270 17.08 -25.79 -7.19
CA VAL A 270 15.67 -26.17 -7.12
C VAL A 270 15.45 -26.89 -5.81
N ASN A 271 14.61 -26.32 -4.95
CA ASN A 271 14.13 -26.99 -3.75
C ASN A 271 12.65 -27.31 -3.93
N SER A 272 12.29 -28.57 -3.80
CA SER A 272 10.91 -29.02 -3.71
C SER A 272 10.66 -29.66 -2.34
N TYR A 273 9.46 -29.47 -1.83
CA TYR A 273 9.00 -30.12 -0.61
C TYR A 273 7.60 -30.66 -0.81
N ASP A 274 7.43 -31.88 -0.35
CA ASP A 274 6.20 -32.65 -0.41
C ASP A 274 5.99 -33.29 0.97
N SER A 275 4.95 -32.87 1.66
CA SER A 275 4.53 -33.41 2.95
C SER A 275 3.75 -34.73 2.81
N GLY A 276 3.38 -35.11 1.58
CA GLY A 276 2.43 -36.16 1.26
C GLY A 276 0.97 -35.68 1.18
N GLU A 277 0.73 -34.38 1.33
CA GLU A 277 -0.55 -33.70 1.14
C GLU A 277 -0.44 -32.62 0.04
N ASN A 278 -1.48 -31.80 -0.16
CA ASN A 278 -1.41 -30.71 -1.15
C ASN A 278 -0.67 -29.50 -0.55
N ASP A 279 0.59 -29.31 -0.93
CA ASP A 279 1.39 -28.18 -0.45
C ASP A 279 1.39 -27.01 -1.45
N ARG A 280 1.31 -25.78 -0.92
CA ARG A 280 1.36 -24.53 -1.71
C ARG A 280 2.12 -23.46 -0.94
N ALA A 281 2.97 -22.73 -1.65
CA ALA A 281 3.54 -21.48 -1.14
C ALA A 281 2.54 -20.34 -1.32
N ASP A 282 2.50 -19.40 -0.38
CA ASP A 282 1.62 -18.22 -0.44
C ASP A 282 2.37 -16.92 -0.75
N ASP A 283 3.62 -16.79 -0.29
CA ASP A 283 4.42 -15.56 -0.44
C ASP A 283 5.93 -15.85 -0.29
N LEU A 284 6.76 -14.94 -0.82
CA LEU A 284 8.22 -15.01 -0.78
C LEU A 284 8.83 -13.67 -0.38
N GLY A 285 9.74 -13.69 0.60
CA GLY A 285 10.56 -12.53 0.96
C GLY A 285 12.03 -12.87 1.06
N VAL A 286 12.90 -11.93 0.68
CA VAL A 286 14.35 -12.02 0.92
C VAL A 286 14.73 -11.03 2.03
N ALA A 287 15.31 -11.56 3.10
CA ALA A 287 15.85 -10.76 4.20
C ALA A 287 17.23 -10.19 3.81
N SER A 288 17.66 -9.13 4.51
CA SER A 288 18.97 -8.44 4.31
C SER A 288 20.22 -9.30 4.53
N SER A 289 20.04 -10.57 4.85
CA SER A 289 21.11 -11.58 5.02
C SER A 289 21.09 -12.63 3.90
N ASP A 290 20.38 -12.35 2.80
CA ASP A 290 20.07 -13.29 1.71
C ASP A 290 19.35 -14.58 2.19
N ASN A 291 18.74 -14.52 3.38
CA ASN A 291 17.85 -15.57 3.88
C ASN A 291 16.47 -15.40 3.25
N ILE A 292 15.90 -16.51 2.76
CA ILE A 292 14.58 -16.54 2.15
C ILE A 292 13.55 -16.92 3.21
N CYS A 293 12.47 -16.16 3.29
CA CYS A 293 11.28 -16.51 4.03
C CYS A 293 10.20 -16.97 3.04
N ILE A 294 9.75 -18.21 3.17
CA ILE A 294 8.61 -18.73 2.41
C ILE A 294 7.43 -18.82 3.39
N GLY A 295 6.32 -18.14 3.07
CA GLY A 295 5.08 -18.27 3.82
C GLY A 295 4.31 -19.51 3.37
N ASN A 296 3.92 -20.37 4.32
CA ASN A 296 3.05 -21.53 4.11
C ASN A 296 1.93 -21.53 5.19
N MET A 297 0.73 -21.97 4.84
CA MET A 297 -0.33 -22.32 5.80
C MET A 297 -0.23 -23.77 6.29
#